data_AF-A0A928WV56-F1
#
_entry.id   AF-A0A928WV56-F1
#
_cell.length_a   1.000
_cell.length_b   1.000
_cell.length_c   1.000
_cell.angle_alpha   90.00
_cell.angle_beta   90.00
_cell.angle_gamma   90.00
#
_symmetry.space_group_name_H-M   'P 1'
#
loop_
_entity.id
_entity.type
_entity.pdbx_description
1 polymer ?
#
loop_
_entity_poly.entity_id
_entity_poly.type
_entity_poly.pdbx_seq_one_letter_code
_entity_poly.pdbx_strand_id
1 'polypeptide(L)' 'GSIVGAGAVFSKDVPPRSLVVGVPGKVRRPVSAAEAAELIEHAKKYEKLALVHAGKSEDLDFDWTDEV' A
#
# COMPACT_ATOMS: atom_id res chain seq x y z
N GLY A 1 -6.80 -6.43 1.26
CA GLY A 1 -5.50 -5.81 1.55
C GLY A 1 -5.27 -5.76 3.04
N SER A 2 -4.03 -5.95 3.47
CA SER A 2 -3.55 -5.68 4.83
C SER A 2 -2.34 -4.75 4.71
N ILE A 3 -2.11 -3.89 5.70
CA ILE A 3 -1.02 -2.91 5.69
C ILE A 3 0.09 -3.43 6.59
N VAL A 4 1.30 -3.53 6.04
CA VAL A 4 2.51 -3.92 6.76
C VAL A 4 3.37 -2.68 6.96
N GLY A 5 3.61 -2.30 8.22
CA GLY A 5 4.51 -1.21 8.55
C GLY A 5 5.97 -1.58 8.25
N ALA A 6 6.78 -0.55 7.99
CA ALA A 6 8.20 -0.69 7.76
C ALA A 6 8.90 -1.44 8.91
N GLY A 7 9.77 -2.39 8.56
CA GLY A 7 10.53 -3.18 9.53
C GLY A 7 9.72 -4.22 10.30
N ALA A 8 8.49 -4.52 9.88
CA ALA A 8 7.71 -5.56 10.54
C ALA A 8 8.14 -6.97 10.11
N VAL A 9 8.22 -7.91 11.07
CA VAL A 9 8.62 -9.32 10.81
C VAL A 9 7.59 -10.27 11.40
N PHE A 10 7.00 -11.12 10.56
CA PHE A 10 5.97 -12.10 10.95
C PHE A 10 6.46 -13.52 10.72
N SER A 11 6.07 -14.43 11.60
CA SER A 11 6.33 -15.87 11.45
C SER A 11 5.09 -16.68 11.06
N LYS A 12 3.92 -16.03 10.97
CA LYS A 12 2.60 -16.63 10.69
C LYS A 12 1.78 -15.72 9.79
N ASP A 13 0.64 -16.23 9.33
CA ASP A 13 -0.30 -15.52 8.47
C ASP A 13 -0.84 -14.23 9.11
N VAL A 14 -1.00 -13.21 8.27
CA VAL A 14 -1.57 -11.92 8.65
C VAL A 14 -3.07 -11.92 8.34
N PRO A 15 -3.95 -11.63 9.33
CA PRO A 15 -5.39 -11.53 9.08
C PRO A 15 -5.72 -10.47 8.02
N PRO A 16 -6.80 -10.65 7.23
CA PRO A 16 -7.21 -9.68 6.24
C PRO A 16 -7.60 -8.34 6.90
N ARG A 17 -7.38 -7.22 6.18
CA ARG A 17 -7.71 -5.85 6.64
C ARG A 17 -7.09 -5.51 7.98
N SER A 18 -5.84 -5.89 8.19
CA SER A 18 -5.10 -5.62 9.42
C SER A 18 -3.90 -4.71 9.17
N LEU A 19 -3.68 -3.75 10.06
CA LEU A 19 -2.45 -2.97 10.13
C LEU A 19 -1.50 -3.66 11.11
N VAL A 20 -0.36 -4.14 10.62
CA VAL A 20 0.61 -4.91 11.40
C VAL A 20 1.95 -4.18 11.44
N VAL A 21 2.56 -4.09 12.62
CA VAL A 21 3.84 -3.37 12.83
C VAL A 21 4.74 -4.10 13.82
N GLY A 22 6.06 -3.89 13.71
CA GLY A 22 7.06 -4.29 14.71
C GLY A 22 7.69 -5.68 14.51
N VAL A 23 8.62 -6.03 15.41
CA VAL A 23 9.34 -7.32 15.45
C VAL A 23 9.24 -7.92 16.87
N PRO A 24 8.53 -9.05 17.07
CA PRO A 24 7.65 -9.70 16.11
C PRO A 24 6.41 -8.85 15.79
N GLY A 25 5.92 -8.92 14.56
CA GLY A 25 4.83 -8.10 14.06
C GLY A 25 3.51 -8.42 14.74
N LYS A 26 2.84 -7.39 15.25
CA LYS A 26 1.54 -7.50 15.93
C LYS A 26 0.49 -6.67 15.20
N VAL A 27 -0.73 -7.20 15.16
CA VAL A 27 -1.89 -6.46 14.64
C VAL A 27 -2.16 -5.30 15.59
N ARG A 28 -2.05 -4.07 15.09
CA ARG A 28 -2.29 -2.85 15.86
C ARG A 28 -3.76 -2.45 15.82
N ARG A 29 -4.38 -2.52 14.65
CA ARG A 29 -5.78 -2.16 14.41
C ARG A 29 -6.30 -2.76 13.10
N PRO A 30 -7.64 -2.87 12.92
CA PRO A 30 -8.22 -3.08 11.60
C PRO A 30 -7.95 -1.88 10.67
N VAL A 31 -7.85 -2.18 9.38
CA VAL A 31 -7.77 -1.20 8.29
C VAL A 31 -9.20 -0.83 7.89
N SER A 32 -9.47 0.47 7.79
CA SER A 32 -10.77 0.97 7.38
C SER A 32 -11.04 0.70 5.90
N ALA A 33 -12.30 0.78 5.48
CA ALA A 33 -12.66 0.60 4.08
C ALA A 33 -12.08 1.71 3.17
N ALA A 34 -11.97 2.94 3.68
CA ALA A 34 -11.39 4.08 2.97
C ALA A 34 -9.90 3.86 2.70
N GLU A 35 -9.11 3.55 3.74
CA GLU A 35 -7.68 3.24 3.61
C GLU A 35 -7.44 2.06 2.65
N ALA A 36 -8.30 1.03 2.69
CA ALA A 36 -8.20 -0.09 1.78
C ALA A 36 -8.46 0.30 0.32
N ALA A 37 -9.36 1.25 0.07
CA ALA A 37 -9.65 1.76 -1.26
C ALA A 37 -8.52 2.67 -1.79
N GLU A 38 -7.98 3.54 -0.93
CA GLU A 38 -6.83 4.39 -1.26
C GLU A 38 -5.61 3.57 -1.68
N LEU A 39 -5.33 2.45 -1.01
CA LEU A 39 -4.23 1.54 -1.42
C LEU A 39 -4.39 1.02 -2.85
N ILE A 40 -5.63 0.79 -3.30
CA ILE A 40 -5.91 0.34 -4.67
C ILE A 40 -5.62 1.48 -5.66
N GLU A 41 -6.04 2.71 -5.34
CA GLU A 41 -5.73 3.88 -6.17
C GLU A 41 -4.23 4.17 -6.22
N HIS A 42 -3.52 4.07 -5.10
CA HIS A 42 -2.05 4.14 -5.06
C HIS A 42 -1.40 3.06 -5.93
N ALA A 43 -1.88 1.80 -5.87
CA ALA A 43 -1.34 0.72 -6.70
C ALA A 43 -1.50 1.01 -8.20
N LYS A 44 -2.63 1.56 -8.63
CA LYS A 44 -2.84 2.00 -10.03
C LYS A 44 -1.90 3.12 -10.42
N LYS A 45 -1.61 4.06 -9.50
CA LYS A 45 -0.63 5.12 -9.74
C LYS A 45 0.77 4.54 -9.98
N TYR A 46 1.19 3.59 -9.15
CA TYR A 46 2.48 2.88 -9.33
C TYR A 46 2.53 2.00 -10.58
N GLU A 47 1.43 1.37 -10.99
CA GLU A 47 1.36 0.60 -12.23
C GLU A 47 1.62 1.51 -13.45
N LYS A 48 0.94 2.65 -13.52
CA LYS A 48 1.16 3.66 -14.57
C LYS A 48 2.62 4.14 -14.59
N LEU A 49 3.21 4.40 -13.42
CA LEU A 49 4.63 4.77 -13.32
C LEU A 49 5.55 3.65 -13.86
N ALA A 50 5.25 2.39 -13.54
CA ALA A 50 6.01 1.24 -14.05
C ALA A 50 5.90 1.12 -15.59
N LEU A 51 4.75 1.44 -16.18
CA LEU A 51 4.56 1.47 -17.63
C LEU A 51 5.40 2.57 -18.30
N VAL A 52 5.55 3.74 -17.65
CA VAL A 52 6.42 4.81 -18.13
C VAL A 52 7.87 4.36 -18.14
N HIS A 53 8.36 3.78 -17.04
CA HIS A 53 9.73 3.26 -16.97
C HIS A 53 9.97 2.08 -17.91
N ALA A 54 8.92 1.32 -18.25
CA ALA A 54 8.98 0.27 -19.27
C ALA A 54 8.99 0.80 -20.71
N GLY A 55 8.92 2.13 -20.91
CA GLY A 55 8.87 2.77 -22.23
C GLY A 55 7.55 2.57 -22.97
N LYS A 56 6.47 2.21 -22.25
CA LYS A 56 5.14 1.91 -22.82
C LYS A 56 4.16 3.08 -22.72
N SER A 57 4.50 4.12 -21.97
CA SER A 57 3.68 5.32 -21.79
C SER A 57 4.56 6.54 -21.46
N GLU A 58 4.10 7.75 -21.75
CA GLU A 58 4.76 9.01 -21.35
C GLU A 58 3.92 9.80 -20.33
N ASP A 59 2.77 9.26 -19.94
CA ASP A 59 1.82 9.91 -19.04
C ASP A 59 2.31 9.86 -17.58
N LEU A 60 2.92 10.96 -17.14
CA LEU A 60 3.41 11.19 -15.78
C LEU A 60 2.57 12.18 -14.98
N ASP A 61 1.34 12.47 -15.42
CA ASP A 61 0.43 13.40 -14.74
C ASP A 61 -0.14 12.76 -13.47
N PHE A 62 0.67 12.77 -12.41
CA PHE A 62 0.31 12.33 -11.07
C PHE A 62 0.26 13.54 -10.14
N ASP A 63 -0.92 13.83 -9.62
CA ASP A 63 -1.04 14.59 -8.40
C ASP A 63 -0.70 13.64 -7.23
N TRP A 64 0.49 13.85 -6.66
CA TRP A 64 0.99 13.14 -5.49
C TRP A 64 0.51 13.78 -4.18
N THR A 65 -0.28 14.85 -4.27
CA THR A 65 -0.85 15.56 -3.14
C THR A 65 -2.14 14.87 -2.70
N ASP A 66 -2.06 13.62 -2.27
CA ASP A 66 -3.12 13.03 -1.46
C ASP A 66 -2.94 13.63 -0.05
N GLU A 67 -3.89 14.48 0.36
CA GLU A 67 -3.91 15.25 1.61
C GLU A 67 -3.63 14.32 2.82
N VAL A 68 -2.49 14.55 3.49
CA VAL A 68 -2.01 13.83 4.69
C VAL A 68 -2.72 14.26 5.98
#